data_AF-A0A849SQZ2-F1
#
_entry.id   AF-A0A849SQZ2-F1
#
_cell.length_a   1.000
_cell.length_b   1.000
_cell.length_c   1.000
_cell.angle_alpha   90.00
_cell.angle_beta   90.00
_cell.angle_gamma   90.00
#
_symmetry.space_group_name_H-M   'P 1'
#
loop_
_entity.id
_entity.type
_entity.pdbx_description
1 polymer ?
#
loop_
_entity_poly.entity_id
_entity_poly.type
_entity_poly.pdbx_seq_one_letter_code
_entity_poly.pdbx_strand_id
1 'polypeptide(L)'
;MSHLAPASFSSRVVRRIVLLVALGAVAAVLAPCKLIEDQMTDSEFWRGRNGECLEACAQSVQDSLDVENWWHVENMENCGDKRQCKRDERERHRIALLRIKDWGRQCRQNCHHQGGGHGGGN
;
A
#
# COMPACT_ATOMS: atom_id res chain seq x y z
N MET A 1 -3.96 58.84 1.05
CA MET A 1 -3.01 58.15 1.93
C MET A 1 -3.75 57.80 3.21
N SER A 2 -4.10 56.53 3.39
CA SER A 2 -4.71 56.03 4.63
C SER A 2 -3.95 54.79 5.04
N HIS A 3 -3.13 54.93 6.08
CA HIS A 3 -2.39 53.86 6.70
C HIS A 3 -3.35 52.99 7.53
N LEU A 4 -3.47 51.70 7.17
CA LEU A 4 -4.04 50.68 8.04
C LEU A 4 -2.89 49.91 8.68
N ALA A 5 -2.80 50.00 10.01
CA ALA A 5 -1.86 49.27 10.84
C ALA A 5 -2.10 47.74 10.75
N PRO A 6 -1.05 46.90 10.77
CA PRO A 6 -1.25 45.47 10.94
C PRO A 6 -1.63 45.17 12.40
N ALA A 7 -2.81 44.60 12.60
CA ALA A 7 -3.22 44.01 13.86
C ALA A 7 -2.28 42.83 14.20
N SER A 8 -1.63 42.90 15.36
CA SER A 8 -0.80 41.82 15.90
C SER A 8 -1.69 40.71 16.45
N PHE A 9 -2.12 39.79 15.59
CA PHE A 9 -2.83 38.60 16.02
C PHE A 9 -1.88 37.59 16.64
N SER A 10 -2.14 37.22 17.90
CA SER A 10 -1.34 36.26 18.65
C SER A 10 -1.27 34.90 17.93
N SER A 11 -0.05 34.45 17.65
CA SER A 11 0.29 33.18 16.96
C SER A 11 -0.48 31.94 17.48
N ARG A 12 -0.87 31.96 18.76
CA ARG A 12 -1.60 30.86 19.40
C ARG A 12 -3.05 30.73 18.92
N VAL A 13 -3.70 31.84 18.55
CA VAL A 13 -5.11 31.85 18.09
C VAL A 13 -5.19 31.38 16.64
N VAL A 14 -4.29 31.86 15.78
CA VAL A 14 -4.19 31.45 14.38
C VAL A 14 -3.93 29.95 14.26
N ARG A 15 -3.02 29.41 15.09
CA ARG A 15 -2.68 27.99 15.11
C ARG A 15 -3.84 27.08 15.53
N ARG A 16 -4.73 27.54 16.43
CA ARG A 16 -5.91 26.78 16.86
C ARG A 16 -7.01 26.75 15.79
N ILE A 17 -7.17 27.85 15.04
CA ILE A 17 -8.15 27.94 13.95
C ILE A 17 -7.76 27.01 12.80
N VAL A 18 -6.47 26.97 12.41
CA VAL A 18 -5.98 26.06 11.36
C VAL A 18 -6.19 24.58 11.73
N LEU A 19 -5.95 24.22 12.99
CA LEU A 19 -6.16 22.85 13.47
C LEU A 19 -7.63 22.41 13.41
N LEU A 20 -8.57 23.30 13.71
CA LEU A 20 -10.00 22.98 13.68
C LEU A 20 -10.55 22.84 12.25
N VAL A 21 -10.02 23.62 11.29
CA VAL A 21 -10.38 23.50 9.88
C VAL A 21 -9.84 22.19 9.27
N ALA A 22 -8.64 21.76 9.66
CA ALA A 22 -8.07 20.48 9.20
C ALA A 22 -8.84 19.24 9.70
N LEU A 23 -9.47 19.32 10.88
CA LEU A 23 -10.24 18.20 11.45
C LEU A 23 -11.67 18.07 10.88
N GLY A 24 -12.25 19.13 10.31
CA GLY A 24 -13.62 19.11 9.80
C GLY A 24 -13.82 18.49 8.41
N ALA A 25 -12.76 18.38 7.60
CA ALA A 25 -12.86 18.00 6.18
C ALA A 25 -12.97 16.49 5.91
N VAL A 26 -12.94 15.63 6.94
CA VAL A 26 -12.84 14.16 6.75
C VAL A 26 -14.21 13.45 6.78
N ALA A 27 -15.30 14.15 7.14
CA ALA A 27 -16.58 13.49 7.41
C ALA A 27 -17.53 13.29 6.20
N ALA A 28 -17.19 13.77 5.00
CA ALA A 28 -18.13 13.83 3.87
C ALA A 28 -17.97 12.76 2.77
N VAL A 29 -17.12 11.73 2.95
CA VAL A 29 -16.87 10.71 1.91
C VAL A 29 -17.61 9.38 2.15
N LEU A 30 -18.37 9.24 3.24
CA LEU A 30 -19.11 8.00 3.54
C LEU A 30 -20.53 8.03 2.95
N ALA A 31 -20.65 8.10 1.63
CA ALA A 31 -21.89 7.68 0.95
C ALA A 31 -21.85 6.15 0.81
N PRO A 32 -22.80 5.37 1.37
CA PRO A 32 -22.78 3.92 1.24
C PRO A 32 -23.11 3.53 -0.21
N CYS A 33 -22.30 2.59 -0.72
CA CYS A 33 -22.44 1.92 -2.00
C CYS A 33 -23.86 1.36 -2.18
N LYS A 34 -24.41 1.52 -3.39
CA LYS A 34 -25.57 0.74 -3.86
C LYS A 34 -25.23 -0.74 -3.76
N LEU A 35 -25.99 -1.47 -2.94
CA LEU A 35 -26.04 -2.93 -2.97
C LEU A 35 -26.58 -3.35 -4.35
N ILE A 36 -25.74 -3.99 -5.18
CA ILE A 36 -26.19 -4.78 -6.32
C ILE A 36 -26.32 -6.20 -5.77
N GLU A 37 -27.57 -6.64 -5.62
CA GLU A 37 -27.93 -7.97 -5.13
C GLU A 37 -28.07 -8.88 -6.35
N ASP A 38 -26.96 -9.29 -6.94
CA ASP A 38 -26.95 -10.36 -7.93
C ASP A 38 -26.50 -11.66 -7.24
N GLN A 39 -27.50 -12.48 -6.91
CA GLN A 39 -27.32 -13.90 -6.62
C GLN A 39 -26.76 -14.60 -7.87
N MET A 40 -25.44 -14.68 -7.97
CA MET A 40 -24.78 -15.69 -8.79
C MET A 40 -24.29 -16.80 -7.87
N THR A 41 -24.71 -18.02 -8.18
CA THR A 41 -24.44 -19.26 -7.43
C THR A 41 -23.00 -19.35 -6.90
N ASP A 42 -22.94 -19.43 -5.57
CA ASP A 42 -21.89 -18.92 -4.67
C ASP A 42 -20.62 -19.81 -4.55
N SER A 43 -20.31 -20.65 -5.53
CA SER A 43 -19.14 -21.55 -5.45
C SER A 43 -18.17 -21.44 -6.61
N GLU A 44 -18.65 -21.21 -7.84
CA GLU A 44 -17.78 -21.05 -9.01
C GLU A 44 -17.23 -19.63 -9.13
N PHE A 45 -18.05 -18.63 -8.80
CA PHE A 45 -17.63 -17.22 -8.74
C PHE A 45 -16.47 -17.00 -7.75
N TRP A 46 -16.56 -17.59 -6.54
CA TRP A 46 -15.50 -17.47 -5.54
C TRP A 46 -14.25 -18.29 -5.87
N ARG A 47 -14.38 -19.44 -6.56
CA ARG A 47 -13.22 -20.19 -7.06
C ARG A 47 -12.47 -19.43 -8.15
N GLY A 48 -13.19 -18.80 -9.09
CA GLY A 48 -12.59 -17.95 -10.12
C GLY A 48 -11.82 -16.78 -9.50
N ARG A 49 -12.44 -16.04 -8.57
CA ARG A 49 -11.81 -14.90 -7.89
C ARG A 49 -10.61 -15.27 -7.02
N ASN A 50 -10.62 -16.46 -6.40
CA ASN A 50 -9.45 -16.94 -5.65
C ASN A 50 -8.29 -17.26 -6.58
N GLY A 51 -8.55 -17.87 -7.74
CA GLY A 51 -7.53 -18.14 -8.76
C GLY A 51 -6.91 -16.85 -9.29
N GLU A 52 -7.75 -15.91 -9.71
CA GLU A 52 -7.32 -14.59 -10.19
C GLU A 52 -6.52 -13.81 -9.13
N CYS A 53 -6.94 -13.89 -7.85
CA CYS A 53 -6.21 -13.25 -6.75
C CYS A 53 -4.82 -13.87 -6.55
N LEU A 54 -4.71 -15.20 -6.56
CA LEU A 54 -3.43 -15.90 -6.41
C LEU A 54 -2.48 -15.62 -7.59
N GLU A 55 -3.01 -15.55 -8.80
CA GLU A 55 -2.26 -15.20 -10.00
C GLU A 55 -1.75 -13.75 -9.94
N ALA A 56 -2.61 -12.79 -9.59
CA ALA A 56 -2.22 -11.39 -9.41
C ALA A 56 -1.14 -11.22 -8.33
N CYS A 57 -1.23 -11.96 -7.22
CA CYS A 57 -0.18 -12.02 -6.20
C CYS A 57 1.13 -12.57 -6.75
N ALA A 58 1.08 -13.67 -7.52
CA ALA A 58 2.26 -14.28 -8.11
C ALA A 58 2.95 -13.33 -9.09
N GLN A 59 2.18 -12.68 -9.96
CA GLN A 59 2.69 -11.72 -10.92
C GLN A 59 3.33 -10.51 -10.24
N SER A 60 2.66 -9.93 -9.24
CA SER A 60 3.22 -8.79 -8.49
C SER A 60 4.50 -9.15 -7.72
N VAL A 61 4.61 -10.39 -7.21
CA VAL A 61 5.86 -10.89 -6.60
C VAL A 61 6.96 -10.97 -7.66
N GLN A 62 6.66 -11.53 -8.82
CA GLN A 62 7.62 -11.67 -9.91
C GLN A 62 8.11 -10.31 -10.40
N ASP A 63 7.20 -9.37 -10.65
CA ASP A 63 7.54 -8.00 -11.06
C ASP A 63 8.45 -7.32 -10.01
N SER A 64 8.16 -7.53 -8.72
CA SER A 64 8.98 -6.99 -7.63
C SER A 64 10.38 -7.63 -7.58
N LEU A 65 10.49 -8.93 -7.85
CA LEU A 65 11.77 -9.64 -7.92
C LEU A 65 12.61 -9.14 -9.10
N ASP A 66 11.97 -8.92 -10.25
CA ASP A 66 12.65 -8.46 -11.47
C ASP A 66 13.18 -7.03 -11.28
N VAL A 67 12.38 -6.13 -10.71
CA VAL A 67 12.81 -4.77 -10.35
C VAL A 67 13.95 -4.80 -9.33
N GLU A 68 13.83 -5.60 -8.26
CA GLU A 68 14.88 -5.70 -7.25
C GLU A 68 16.19 -6.29 -7.81
N ASN A 69 16.10 -7.26 -8.71
CA ASN A 69 17.27 -7.82 -9.38
C ASN A 69 17.93 -6.80 -10.32
N TRP A 70 17.14 -5.99 -11.03
CA TRP A 70 17.66 -4.90 -11.84
C TRP A 70 18.46 -3.89 -10.98
N TRP A 71 17.89 -3.44 -9.86
CA TRP A 71 18.60 -2.56 -8.92
C TRP A 71 19.84 -3.22 -8.34
N HIS A 72 19.78 -4.52 -8.04
CA HIS A 72 20.94 -5.24 -7.53
C HIS A 72 22.10 -5.23 -8.52
N VAL A 73 21.83 -5.52 -9.79
CA VAL A 73 22.84 -5.50 -10.86
C VAL A 73 23.40 -4.09 -11.02
N GLU A 74 22.55 -3.07 -11.13
CA GLU A 74 22.98 -1.68 -11.28
C GLU A 74 23.86 -1.22 -10.11
N ASN A 75 23.47 -1.52 -8.87
CA ASN A 75 24.26 -1.18 -7.68
C ASN A 75 25.59 -1.93 -7.63
N MET A 76 25.60 -3.20 -8.06
CA MET A 76 26.83 -4.01 -8.12
C MET A 76 27.82 -3.48 -9.16
N GLU A 77 27.32 -2.98 -10.29
CA GLU A 77 28.12 -2.27 -11.30
C GLU A 77 28.64 -0.94 -10.75
N ASN A 78 27.77 -0.11 -10.15
CA ASN A 78 28.12 1.17 -9.53
C ASN A 78 29.17 1.04 -8.41
N CYS A 79 29.19 -0.10 -7.70
CA CYS A 79 30.21 -0.39 -6.71
C CYS A 79 31.63 -0.53 -7.28
N GLY A 80 31.78 -0.89 -8.57
CA GLY A 80 33.09 -1.21 -9.17
C GLY A 80 33.84 -2.27 -8.35
N ASP A 81 35.12 -2.07 -8.06
CA ASP A 81 35.93 -3.05 -7.30
C ASP A 81 35.87 -2.90 -5.77
N LYS A 82 35.01 -2.01 -5.26
CA LYS A 82 34.90 -1.74 -3.82
C LYS A 82 34.24 -2.93 -3.10
N ARG A 83 35.07 -3.76 -2.46
CA ARG A 83 34.62 -4.98 -1.74
C ARG A 83 33.56 -4.71 -0.68
N GLN A 84 33.71 -3.62 0.09
CA GLN A 84 32.74 -3.25 1.13
C GLN A 84 31.38 -2.92 0.51
N CYS A 85 31.36 -2.06 -0.52
CA CYS A 85 30.14 -1.71 -1.26
C CYS A 85 29.40 -2.96 -1.77
N LYS A 86 30.12 -3.88 -2.43
CA LYS A 86 29.53 -5.13 -2.92
C LYS A 86 28.97 -6.03 -1.81
N ARG A 87 29.56 -6.01 -0.61
CA ARG A 87 29.02 -6.75 0.55
C ARG A 87 27.73 -6.11 1.07
N ASP A 88 27.74 -4.79 1.22
CA ASP A 88 26.59 -4.04 1.73
C ASP A 88 25.41 -4.17 0.77
N GLU A 89 25.67 -4.08 -0.53
CA GLU A 89 24.67 -4.28 -1.58
C GLU A 89 24.08 -5.70 -1.56
N ARG A 90 24.90 -6.74 -1.37
CA ARG A 90 24.40 -8.11 -1.22
C ARG A 90 23.48 -8.28 0.00
N GLU A 91 23.82 -7.66 1.13
CA GLU A 91 22.95 -7.75 2.31
C GLU A 91 21.64 -6.97 2.12
N ARG A 92 21.71 -5.77 1.51
CA ARG A 92 20.51 -5.01 1.12
C ARG A 92 19.61 -5.84 0.20
N HIS A 93 20.17 -6.43 -0.86
CA HIS A 93 19.44 -7.30 -1.79
C HIS A 93 18.81 -8.49 -1.06
N ARG A 94 19.54 -9.16 -0.18
CA ARG A 94 19.02 -10.27 0.63
C ARG A 94 17.82 -9.84 1.48
N ILE A 95 17.89 -8.69 2.13
CA ILE A 95 16.81 -8.14 2.94
C ILE A 95 15.59 -7.81 2.06
N ALA A 96 15.80 -7.24 0.87
CA ALA A 96 14.73 -6.96 -0.08
C ALA A 96 14.02 -8.24 -0.55
N LEU A 97 14.78 -9.28 -0.92
CA LEU A 97 14.22 -10.59 -1.29
C LEU A 97 13.37 -11.21 -0.16
N LEU A 98 13.82 -11.08 1.10
CA LEU A 98 13.05 -11.56 2.24
C LEU A 98 11.72 -10.81 2.40
N ARG A 99 11.73 -9.49 2.22
CA ARG A 99 10.50 -8.66 2.28
C ARG A 99 9.53 -9.01 1.15
N ILE A 100 10.02 -9.16 -0.08
CA ILE A 100 9.18 -9.55 -1.23
C ILE A 100 8.54 -10.92 -1.00
N LYS A 101 9.32 -11.89 -0.50
CA LYS A 101 8.80 -13.23 -0.17
C LYS A 101 7.77 -13.20 0.95
N ASP A 102 7.99 -12.39 1.98
CA ASP A 102 7.05 -12.25 3.09
C ASP A 102 5.74 -11.60 2.63
N TRP A 103 5.84 -10.50 1.88
CA TRP A 103 4.68 -9.87 1.25
C TRP A 103 3.91 -10.85 0.36
N GLY A 104 4.59 -11.65 -0.46
CA GLY A 104 3.96 -12.68 -1.29
C GLY A 104 3.20 -13.75 -0.49
N ARG A 105 3.71 -14.13 0.71
CA ARG A 105 2.96 -15.02 1.62
C ARG A 105 1.71 -14.34 2.14
N GLN A 106 1.81 -13.09 2.59
CA GLN A 106 0.67 -12.33 3.10
C GLN A 106 -0.40 -12.10 2.01
N CYS A 107 0.03 -11.79 0.78
CA CYS A 107 -0.85 -11.64 -0.37
C CYS A 107 -1.69 -12.91 -0.60
N ARG A 108 -1.03 -14.07 -0.66
CA ARG A 108 -1.73 -15.36 -0.81
C ARG A 108 -2.65 -15.69 0.36
N GLN A 109 -2.22 -15.43 1.60
CA GLN A 109 -3.07 -15.62 2.78
C GLN A 109 -4.33 -14.76 2.71
N ASN A 110 -4.22 -13.51 2.27
CA ASN A 110 -5.36 -12.63 2.09
C ASN A 110 -6.30 -13.10 0.97
N CYS A 111 -5.79 -13.72 -0.10
CA CYS A 111 -6.65 -14.37 -1.09
C CYS A 111 -7.45 -15.53 -0.47
N HIS A 112 -6.81 -16.38 0.34
CA HIS A 112 -7.50 -17.50 1.00
C HIS A 112 -8.59 -17.04 1.99
N HIS A 113 -8.38 -15.94 2.71
CA HIS A 113 -9.38 -15.39 3.63
C HIS A 113 -10.56 -14.70 2.93
N GLN A 114 -10.39 -14.24 1.68
CA GLN A 114 -11.47 -13.61 0.91
C GLN A 114 -12.49 -14.60 0.33
N GLY A 115 -12.14 -15.89 0.19
CA GLY A 115 -13.08 -16.95 -0.20
C GLY A 115 -13.66 -17.74 0.98
N GLY A 116 -13.32 -17.39 2.22
CA GLY A 116 -13.63 -18.14 3.44
C GLY A 116 -14.76 -17.53 4.27
N GLY A 117 -15.97 -17.43 3.71
CA GLY A 117 -17.22 -17.36 4.49
C GLY A 117 -17.77 -15.97 4.83
N HIS A 118 -18.93 -15.65 4.23
CA HIS A 118 -20.06 -15.04 4.93
C HIS A 118 -21.29 -15.95 4.74
N GLY A 119 -21.21 -17.18 5.26
CA GLY A 119 -22.36 -18.05 5.51
C GLY A 119 -22.73 -17.94 6.98
N GLY A 120 -23.50 -16.92 7.35
CA GLY A 120 -23.97 -16.72 8.72
C GLY A 120 -25.19 -15.81 8.73
N GLY A 121 -26.36 -16.42 8.79
CA GLY A 121 -27.65 -15.74 8.62
C GLY A 121 -28.04 -14.80 9.76
N ASN A 122 -28.87 -13.84 9.38
CA ASN A 122 -30.13 -13.48 10.02
C ASN A 122 -31.06 -12.90 8.95
#